data_AF-A0A258W6X6-F1
#
_entry.id   AF-A0A258W6X6-F1
#
_cell.length_a   1.000
_cell.length_b   1.000
_cell.length_c   1.000
_cell.angle_alpha   90.00
_cell.angle_beta   90.00
_cell.angle_gamma   90.00
#
_symmetry.space_group_name_H-M   'P 1'
#
loop_
_entity.id
_entity.type
_entity.pdbx_description
1 polymer ?
#
loop_
_entity_poly.entity_id
_entity_poly.type
_entity_poly.pdbx_seq_one_letter_code
_entity_poly.pdbx_strand_id
1 'polypeptide(L)'
;MSRNLLSVSNLTKLIFDLALATGMLISTGCGGNFFELTAKKDTSEALYQDARDSLNDLDYDTAISKIVEISTKDSSFYLRCEKVDGIKVCPREDLAGAYASKCGLNFVTFVSSLTSSSGSPFLFFMQKFQSVAVSPSNCYEAQKVIETFGATAGARSTEQNLFMAVLGMAKMGSYLRDAADVNQDGNADAAYSSCSSASITTDYLRQVMSGMGLVLDNLAAISAVLSGNSSALTDLEAIKAVCGAACSITDPNSSSFDETVTRKLLRSSDNGIEPTSGCTLITCCP
;
A
#
# COMPACT_ATOMS: atom_id res chain seq x y z
N MET A 1 59.71 52.99 -36.71
CA MET A 1 58.77 52.58 -35.63
C MET A 1 57.36 52.95 -36.06
N SER A 2 56.66 52.03 -36.71
CA SER A 2 55.28 52.23 -37.19
C SER A 2 54.31 51.59 -36.18
N ARG A 3 53.42 52.38 -35.58
CA ARG A 3 52.38 51.88 -34.68
C ARG A 3 51.12 51.57 -35.51
N ASN A 4 50.73 50.30 -35.50
CA ASN A 4 49.48 49.81 -36.06
C ASN A 4 48.28 50.40 -35.29
N LEU A 5 47.52 51.28 -35.93
CA LEU A 5 46.20 51.71 -35.50
C LEU A 5 45.18 50.67 -35.95
N LEU A 6 44.88 49.71 -35.06
CA LEU A 6 43.68 48.89 -35.20
C LEU A 6 42.47 49.80 -35.05
N SER A 7 41.68 49.90 -36.12
CA SER A 7 40.47 50.69 -36.22
C SER A 7 39.45 50.27 -35.15
N VAL A 8 39.06 51.24 -34.31
CA VAL A 8 38.06 51.14 -33.23
C VAL A 8 36.71 50.60 -33.74
N SER A 9 36.43 50.73 -35.04
CA SER A 9 35.22 50.22 -35.71
C SER A 9 35.10 48.70 -35.74
N ASN A 10 36.20 47.96 -35.74
CA ASN A 10 36.16 46.49 -35.79
C ASN A 10 36.04 45.87 -34.39
N LEU A 11 36.51 46.57 -33.37
CA LEU A 11 36.42 46.13 -31.98
C LEU A 11 34.98 46.26 -31.44
N THR A 12 34.26 47.30 -31.85
CA THR A 12 32.86 47.52 -31.46
C THR A 12 31.91 46.52 -32.11
N LYS A 13 32.14 46.13 -33.38
CA LYS A 13 31.37 45.05 -34.03
C LYS A 13 31.61 43.69 -33.36
N LEU A 14 32.86 43.35 -33.05
CA LEU A 14 33.19 42.07 -32.41
C LEU A 14 32.58 41.94 -30.99
N ILE A 15 32.50 43.04 -30.24
CA ILE A 15 31.87 43.07 -28.91
C ILE A 15 30.34 42.97 -29.03
N PHE A 16 29.73 43.59 -30.05
CA PHE A 16 28.28 43.51 -30.28
C PHE A 16 27.85 42.11 -30.75
N ASP A 17 28.62 41.47 -31.63
CA ASP A 17 28.33 40.12 -32.13
C ASP A 17 28.57 39.05 -31.04
N LEU A 18 29.56 39.23 -30.16
CA LEU A 18 29.79 38.35 -29.01
C LEU A 18 28.71 38.52 -27.92
N ALA A 19 28.20 39.74 -27.71
CA ALA A 19 27.10 39.99 -26.79
C ALA A 19 25.77 39.41 -27.29
N LEU A 20 25.52 39.40 -28.61
CA LEU A 20 24.33 38.77 -29.19
C LEU A 20 24.38 37.23 -29.13
N ALA A 21 25.57 36.64 -29.33
CA ALA A 21 25.77 35.18 -29.25
C ALA A 21 25.71 34.65 -27.80
N THR A 22 26.09 35.46 -26.80
CA THR A 22 26.04 35.06 -25.38
C THR A 22 24.65 35.27 -24.76
N GLY A 23 23.80 36.12 -25.36
CA GLY A 23 22.41 36.35 -24.92
C GLY A 23 21.41 35.26 -25.32
N MET A 24 21.71 34.46 -26.35
CA MET A 24 20.81 33.38 -26.83
C MET A 24 20.98 32.04 -26.11
N LEU A 25 21.98 31.88 -25.25
CA LEU A 25 22.23 30.65 -24.50
C LEU A 25 21.70 30.66 -23.06
N ILE A 26 21.13 31.77 -22.58
CA ILE A 26 20.75 31.95 -21.17
C ILE A 26 19.22 32.01 -20.98
N SER A 27 18.42 32.02 -22.06
CA SER A 27 16.94 32.07 -21.96
C SER A 27 16.23 30.72 -22.10
N THR A 28 16.95 29.59 -22.05
CA THR A 28 16.35 28.23 -22.02
C THR A 28 16.40 27.57 -20.64
N GLY A 29 16.74 28.35 -19.59
CA GLY A 29 16.53 27.92 -18.21
C GLY A 29 15.03 27.85 -17.90
N CYS A 30 14.53 26.64 -17.63
CA CYS A 30 13.15 26.28 -17.26
C CYS A 30 12.16 25.92 -18.39
N GLY A 31 12.63 25.30 -19.49
CA GLY A 31 11.74 24.81 -20.54
C GLY A 31 12.21 23.49 -21.18
N GLY A 32 12.29 22.42 -20.39
CA GLY A 32 12.59 21.07 -20.89
C GLY A 32 14.05 20.86 -21.31
N ASN A 33 14.60 19.68 -21.02
CA ASN A 33 15.95 19.34 -21.46
C ASN A 33 15.92 19.07 -22.97
N PHE A 34 16.88 19.58 -23.78
CA PHE A 34 16.89 19.39 -25.24
C PHE A 34 16.83 17.90 -25.64
N PHE A 35 17.34 17.02 -24.77
CA PHE A 35 17.30 15.57 -24.94
C PHE A 35 15.91 14.94 -24.76
N GLU A 36 14.93 15.68 -24.24
CA GLU A 36 13.58 15.17 -23.99
C GLU A 36 12.85 14.81 -25.29
N LEU A 37 13.17 15.49 -26.40
CA LEU A 37 12.66 15.18 -27.74
C LEU A 37 13.30 13.92 -28.35
N THR A 38 14.46 13.49 -27.83
CA THR A 38 15.17 12.27 -28.28
C THR A 38 15.04 11.11 -27.30
N ALA A 39 14.49 11.34 -26.12
CA ALA A 39 14.31 10.31 -25.11
C ALA A 39 13.20 9.35 -25.54
N LYS A 40 13.51 8.05 -25.60
CA LYS A 40 12.49 7.02 -25.78
C LYS A 40 11.67 6.90 -24.49
N LYS A 41 10.51 7.55 -24.47
CA LYS A 41 9.56 7.50 -23.35
C LYS A 41 8.72 6.21 -23.34
N ASP A 42 8.90 5.35 -24.33
CA ASP A 42 8.13 4.11 -24.52
C ASP A 42 8.89 2.85 -24.09
N THR A 43 10.08 2.93 -23.51
CA THR A 43 10.76 1.75 -22.96
C THR A 43 10.13 1.32 -21.63
N SER A 44 10.26 0.05 -21.27
CA SER A 44 9.81 -0.47 -19.96
C SER A 44 10.45 0.30 -18.80
N GLU A 45 11.74 0.66 -18.94
CA GLU A 45 12.47 1.49 -17.99
C GLU A 45 11.88 2.90 -17.86
N ALA A 46 11.55 3.55 -18.99
CA ALA A 46 10.97 4.89 -18.97
C ALA A 46 9.56 4.87 -18.34
N LEU A 47 8.73 3.89 -18.72
CA LEU A 47 7.41 3.69 -18.12
C LEU A 47 7.52 3.42 -16.61
N TYR A 48 8.52 2.65 -16.17
CA TYR A 48 8.70 2.34 -14.76
C TYR A 48 9.19 3.55 -13.97
N GLN A 49 10.06 4.37 -14.55
CA GLN A 49 10.48 5.62 -13.93
C GLN A 49 9.29 6.58 -13.79
N ASP A 50 8.48 6.75 -14.85
CA ASP A 50 7.26 7.55 -14.78
C ASP A 50 6.27 7.01 -13.72
N ALA A 51 6.16 5.68 -13.59
CA ALA A 51 5.34 5.07 -12.56
C ALA A 51 5.85 5.41 -11.15
N ARG A 52 7.16 5.35 -10.93
CA ARG A 52 7.78 5.72 -9.65
C ARG A 52 7.61 7.21 -9.32
N ASP A 53 7.70 8.08 -10.33
CA ASP A 53 7.43 9.50 -10.15
C ASP A 53 5.96 9.71 -9.74
N SER A 54 5.03 9.00 -10.40
CA SER A 54 3.61 9.01 -10.02
C SER A 54 3.37 8.49 -8.60
N LEU A 55 4.11 7.45 -8.15
CA LEU A 55 4.05 6.97 -6.76
C LEU A 55 4.52 8.02 -5.75
N ASN A 56 5.58 8.76 -6.08
CA ASN A 56 6.09 9.84 -5.23
C ASN A 56 5.11 11.02 -5.16
N ASP A 57 4.41 11.29 -6.27
CA ASP A 57 3.36 12.32 -6.35
C ASP A 57 2.02 11.86 -5.76
N LEU A 58 1.95 10.64 -5.24
CA LEU A 58 0.74 9.99 -4.70
C LEU A 58 -0.38 9.80 -5.74
N ASP A 59 -0.05 9.88 -7.03
CA ASP A 59 -0.94 9.54 -8.14
C ASP A 59 -0.91 8.03 -8.41
N TYR A 60 -1.59 7.30 -7.53
CA TYR A 60 -1.61 5.84 -7.59
C TYR A 60 -2.31 5.29 -8.82
N ASP A 61 -3.28 6.02 -9.40
CA ASP A 61 -3.99 5.58 -10.61
C ASP A 61 -3.05 5.58 -11.82
N THR A 62 -2.29 6.66 -12.01
CA THR A 62 -1.27 6.73 -13.06
C THR A 62 -0.17 5.69 -12.84
N ALA A 63 0.31 5.52 -11.60
CA ALA A 63 1.30 4.50 -11.27
C ALA A 63 0.83 3.08 -11.60
N ILE A 64 -0.39 2.71 -11.19
CA ILE A 64 -1.01 1.41 -11.51
C ILE A 64 -1.10 1.22 -13.01
N SER A 65 -1.64 2.21 -13.73
CA SER A 65 -1.78 2.13 -15.19
C SER A 65 -0.45 1.86 -15.89
N LYS A 66 0.61 2.59 -15.52
CA LYS A 66 1.96 2.43 -16.08
C LYS A 66 2.54 1.05 -15.78
N ILE A 67 2.43 0.56 -14.54
CA ILE A 67 3.01 -0.74 -14.18
C ILE A 67 2.22 -1.90 -14.81
N VAL A 68 0.89 -1.79 -14.93
CA VAL A 68 0.07 -2.76 -15.65
C VAL A 68 0.43 -2.75 -17.14
N GLU A 69 0.66 -1.59 -17.75
CA GLU A 69 1.15 -1.50 -19.14
C GLU A 69 2.47 -2.28 -19.31
N ILE A 70 3.44 -2.08 -18.41
CA ILE A 70 4.71 -2.84 -18.41
C ILE A 70 4.43 -4.35 -18.34
N SER A 71 3.51 -4.79 -17.48
CA SER A 71 3.18 -6.23 -17.35
C SER A 71 2.69 -6.86 -18.66
N THR A 72 2.00 -6.08 -19.50
CA THR A 72 1.51 -6.53 -20.81
C THR A 72 2.56 -6.41 -21.92
N LYS A 73 3.42 -5.38 -21.84
CA LYS A 73 4.40 -5.05 -22.88
C LYS A 73 5.68 -5.87 -22.76
N ASP A 74 6.14 -6.08 -21.53
CA ASP A 74 7.41 -6.72 -21.22
C ASP A 74 7.32 -7.46 -19.88
N SER A 75 6.84 -8.70 -19.94
CA SER A 75 6.72 -9.56 -18.77
C SER A 75 8.07 -9.82 -18.09
N SER A 76 9.18 -9.77 -18.83
CA SER A 76 10.51 -10.01 -18.26
C SER A 76 10.95 -8.86 -17.37
N PHE A 77 10.68 -7.61 -17.78
CA PHE A 77 10.90 -6.44 -16.94
C PHE A 77 9.95 -6.42 -15.75
N TYR A 78 8.66 -6.71 -15.96
CA TYR A 78 7.68 -6.77 -14.87
C TYR A 78 8.04 -7.77 -13.77
N LEU A 79 8.59 -8.93 -14.13
CA LEU A 79 9.00 -9.96 -13.17
C LEU A 79 10.31 -9.64 -12.44
N ARG A 80 11.08 -8.66 -12.92
CA ARG A 80 12.35 -8.24 -12.33
C ARG A 80 12.16 -7.79 -10.89
N CYS A 81 13.06 -8.22 -10.01
CA CYS A 81 13.10 -7.79 -8.62
C CYS A 81 14.56 -7.85 -8.13
N GLU A 82 15.32 -6.82 -8.42
CA GLU A 82 16.75 -6.76 -8.11
C GLU A 82 17.18 -5.34 -7.68
N LYS A 83 18.37 -5.22 -7.12
CA LYS A 83 18.96 -3.91 -6.81
C LYS A 83 19.89 -3.50 -7.95
N VAL A 84 19.62 -2.35 -8.55
CA VAL A 84 20.46 -1.71 -9.57
C VAL A 84 20.96 -0.40 -8.96
N ASP A 85 22.27 -0.26 -8.80
CA ASP A 85 22.91 0.95 -8.21
C ASP A 85 22.32 1.36 -6.84
N GLY A 86 21.96 0.38 -6.02
CA GLY A 86 21.37 0.59 -4.68
C GLY A 86 19.87 0.88 -4.68
N ILE A 87 19.26 1.06 -5.86
CA ILE A 87 17.81 1.24 -6.02
C ILE A 87 17.17 -0.12 -6.29
N LYS A 88 16.16 -0.49 -5.51
CA LYS A 88 15.37 -1.71 -5.78
C LYS A 88 14.46 -1.43 -6.97
N VAL A 89 14.59 -2.25 -8.03
CA VAL A 89 13.71 -2.26 -9.20
C VAL A 89 12.85 -3.50 -9.06
N CYS A 90 11.59 -3.33 -8.67
CA CYS A 90 10.65 -4.43 -8.48
C CYS A 90 9.22 -3.99 -8.81
N PRO A 91 8.83 -3.94 -10.09
CA PRO A 91 7.55 -3.38 -10.52
C PRO A 91 6.33 -4.02 -9.84
N ARG A 92 6.39 -5.33 -9.56
CA ARG A 92 5.32 -6.03 -8.83
C ARG A 92 5.13 -5.55 -7.40
N GLU A 93 6.22 -5.32 -6.66
CA GLU A 93 6.10 -4.80 -5.29
C GLU A 93 5.56 -3.37 -5.30
N ASP A 94 6.00 -2.55 -6.26
CA ASP A 94 5.50 -1.18 -6.42
C ASP A 94 4.02 -1.15 -6.82
N LEU A 95 3.57 -2.09 -7.67
CA LEU A 95 2.16 -2.25 -8.01
C LEU A 95 1.33 -2.67 -6.79
N ALA A 96 1.83 -3.61 -5.99
CA ALA A 96 1.17 -3.99 -4.74
C ALA A 96 1.10 -2.82 -3.75
N GLY A 97 2.17 -2.04 -3.65
CA GLY A 97 2.22 -0.82 -2.84
C GLY A 97 1.19 0.21 -3.30
N ALA A 98 1.09 0.46 -4.60
CA ALA A 98 0.12 1.39 -5.19
C ALA A 98 -1.33 0.99 -4.85
N TYR A 99 -1.68 -0.28 -5.05
CA TYR A 99 -2.98 -0.81 -4.69
C TYR A 99 -3.24 -0.71 -3.18
N ALA A 100 -2.26 -1.05 -2.35
CA ALA A 100 -2.41 -0.94 -0.90
C ALA A 100 -2.64 0.52 -0.48
N SER A 101 -1.94 1.48 -1.08
CA SER A 101 -2.17 2.91 -0.82
C SER A 101 -3.54 3.39 -1.27
N LYS A 102 -4.08 2.91 -2.40
CA LYS A 102 -5.49 3.15 -2.75
C LYS A 102 -6.49 2.50 -1.79
N CYS A 103 -6.08 1.47 -1.07
CA CYS A 103 -6.85 0.91 0.03
C CYS A 103 -6.75 1.74 1.33
N GLY A 104 -6.04 2.88 1.29
CA GLY A 104 -5.83 3.78 2.42
C GLY A 104 -4.51 3.55 3.17
N LEU A 105 -3.70 2.55 2.79
CA LEU A 105 -2.45 2.25 3.50
C LEU A 105 -1.37 3.28 3.16
N ASN A 106 -1.08 4.16 4.12
CA ASN A 106 0.20 4.84 4.19
C ASN A 106 1.09 4.07 5.19
N PHE A 107 2.09 3.34 4.69
CA PHE A 107 2.90 2.45 5.52
C PHE A 107 3.55 3.15 6.72
N VAL A 108 4.14 4.33 6.51
CA VAL A 108 4.87 5.07 7.56
C VAL A 108 3.90 5.54 8.64
N THR A 109 2.78 6.14 8.25
CA THR A 109 1.75 6.61 9.18
C THR A 109 1.10 5.44 9.91
N PHE A 110 0.77 4.37 9.19
CA PHE A 110 0.12 3.19 9.76
C PHE A 110 1.02 2.51 10.80
N VAL A 111 2.27 2.19 10.46
CA VAL A 111 3.22 1.54 11.39
C VAL A 111 3.50 2.43 12.59
N SER A 112 3.64 3.74 12.39
CA SER A 112 3.83 4.70 13.50
C SER A 112 2.63 4.71 14.45
N SER A 113 1.42 4.52 13.92
CA SER A 113 0.18 4.44 14.70
C SER A 113 -0.01 3.13 15.48
N LEU A 114 0.81 2.10 15.22
CA LEU A 114 0.80 0.80 15.94
C LEU A 114 1.40 0.88 17.36
N THR A 115 2.13 1.96 17.68
CA THR A 115 2.88 2.10 18.94
C THR A 115 2.01 2.46 20.16
N SER A 116 0.72 2.77 19.94
CA SER A 116 -0.24 3.10 21.00
C SER A 116 -1.60 2.49 20.67
N SER A 117 -1.81 1.24 21.09
CA SER A 117 -3.10 0.58 21.00
C SER A 117 -3.73 0.43 22.39
N SER A 118 -4.97 0.85 22.51
CA SER A 118 -5.88 0.47 23.59
C SER A 118 -7.20 0.08 22.95
N GLY A 119 -7.90 -0.88 23.56
CA GLY A 119 -9.15 -1.42 23.00
C GLY A 119 -8.95 -2.64 22.12
N SER A 120 -10.00 -2.98 21.38
CA SER A 120 -10.10 -4.21 20.60
C SER A 120 -9.38 -4.11 19.25
N PRO A 121 -8.65 -5.15 18.79
CA PRO A 121 -7.90 -5.13 17.54
C PRO A 121 -8.65 -4.67 16.30
N PHE A 122 -9.89 -5.13 16.07
CA PHE A 122 -10.65 -4.71 14.88
C PHE A 122 -11.01 -3.22 14.93
N LEU A 123 -11.39 -2.71 16.11
CA LEU A 123 -11.72 -1.28 16.28
C LEU A 123 -10.47 -0.43 16.09
N PHE A 124 -9.37 -0.87 16.67
CA PHE A 124 -8.08 -0.23 16.53
C PHE A 124 -7.65 -0.09 15.07
N PHE A 125 -7.77 -1.15 14.25
CA PHE A 125 -7.42 -1.09 12.84
C PHE A 125 -8.38 -0.19 12.05
N MET A 126 -9.69 -0.26 12.31
CA MET A 126 -10.69 0.61 11.68
C MET A 126 -10.39 2.09 11.94
N GLN A 127 -10.08 2.45 13.19
CA GLN A 127 -9.75 3.80 13.61
C GLN A 127 -8.56 4.42 12.87
N LYS A 128 -7.63 3.61 12.36
CA LYS A 128 -6.48 4.14 11.59
C LYS A 128 -6.87 4.69 10.22
N PHE A 129 -8.09 4.41 9.77
CA PHE A 129 -8.63 4.90 8.50
C PHE A 129 -9.68 6.01 8.69
N GLN A 130 -9.76 6.60 9.89
CA GLN A 130 -10.58 7.78 10.17
C GLN A 130 -10.20 8.91 9.21
N SER A 131 -11.20 9.46 8.52
CA SER A 131 -11.01 10.54 7.53
C SER A 131 -10.00 10.23 6.40
N VAL A 132 -9.63 8.97 6.19
CA VAL A 132 -8.74 8.52 5.10
C VAL A 132 -9.59 7.91 4.02
N ALA A 133 -9.57 8.41 2.79
CA ALA A 133 -10.27 7.77 1.67
C ALA A 133 -9.81 6.31 1.50
N VAL A 134 -10.75 5.38 1.47
CA VAL A 134 -10.48 3.95 1.30
C VAL A 134 -11.18 3.41 0.06
N SER A 135 -10.53 2.44 -0.59
CA SER A 135 -11.14 1.61 -1.63
C SER A 135 -10.82 0.14 -1.31
N PRO A 136 -11.67 -0.53 -0.51
CA PRO A 136 -11.37 -1.85 0.07
C PRO A 136 -10.98 -2.93 -0.97
N SER A 137 -11.56 -2.87 -2.17
CA SER A 137 -11.22 -3.78 -3.27
C SER A 137 -9.72 -3.77 -3.62
N ASN A 138 -9.04 -2.63 -3.51
CA ASN A 138 -7.62 -2.52 -3.83
C ASN A 138 -6.74 -3.23 -2.80
N CYS A 139 -7.20 -3.47 -1.56
CA CYS A 139 -6.45 -4.33 -0.64
C CYS A 139 -6.35 -5.77 -1.16
N TYR A 140 -7.39 -6.26 -1.82
CA TYR A 140 -7.37 -7.60 -2.42
C TYR A 140 -6.52 -7.65 -3.68
N GLU A 141 -6.53 -6.59 -4.50
CA GLU A 141 -5.60 -6.46 -5.63
C GLU A 141 -4.13 -6.47 -5.17
N ALA A 142 -3.79 -5.70 -4.13
CA ALA A 142 -2.46 -5.70 -3.54
C ALA A 142 -2.03 -7.09 -3.04
N GLN A 143 -2.93 -7.81 -2.37
CA GLN A 143 -2.71 -9.17 -1.92
C GLN A 143 -2.39 -10.10 -3.10
N LYS A 144 -3.24 -10.11 -4.13
CA LYS A 144 -3.04 -10.96 -5.32
C LYS A 144 -1.71 -10.71 -5.99
N VAL A 145 -1.27 -9.45 -6.07
CA VAL A 145 0.03 -9.11 -6.68
C VAL A 145 1.18 -9.72 -5.87
N ILE A 146 1.17 -9.64 -4.54
CA ILE A 146 2.22 -10.25 -3.72
C ILE A 146 2.18 -11.78 -3.77
N GLU A 147 0.98 -12.39 -3.83
CA GLU A 147 0.83 -13.83 -3.97
C GLU A 147 1.43 -14.37 -5.29
N THR A 148 1.68 -13.51 -6.28
CA THR A 148 2.45 -13.90 -7.50
C THR A 148 3.92 -14.22 -7.23
N PHE A 149 4.49 -13.79 -6.10
CA PHE A 149 5.83 -14.20 -5.68
C PHE A 149 5.82 -15.59 -5.02
N GLY A 150 4.69 -15.96 -4.41
CA GLY A 150 4.48 -17.24 -3.76
C GLY A 150 3.13 -17.28 -3.05
N ALA A 151 2.39 -18.37 -3.23
CA ALA A 151 1.05 -18.51 -2.67
C ALA A 151 1.01 -18.64 -1.14
N THR A 152 2.15 -18.98 -0.51
CA THR A 152 2.27 -19.16 0.95
C THR A 152 3.35 -18.27 1.52
N ALA A 153 3.29 -17.95 2.82
CA ALA A 153 4.30 -17.12 3.46
C ALA A 153 5.72 -17.72 3.38
N GLY A 154 5.85 -19.05 3.42
CA GLY A 154 7.14 -19.74 3.30
C GLY A 154 7.82 -19.62 1.93
N ALA A 155 7.08 -19.21 0.89
CA ALA A 155 7.62 -19.00 -0.47
C ALA A 155 7.97 -17.53 -0.76
N ARG A 156 7.66 -16.60 0.15
CA ARG A 156 7.84 -15.16 0.00
C ARG A 156 9.02 -14.66 0.83
N SER A 157 9.62 -13.53 0.43
CA SER A 157 10.72 -12.92 1.19
C SER A 157 10.24 -12.36 2.52
N THR A 158 11.17 -12.07 3.44
CA THR A 158 10.86 -11.40 4.72
C THR A 158 10.11 -10.09 4.52
N GLU A 159 10.55 -9.25 3.58
CA GLU A 159 9.93 -7.96 3.27
C GLU A 159 8.51 -8.14 2.70
N GLN A 160 8.32 -9.13 1.84
CA GLN A 160 7.01 -9.45 1.25
C GLN A 160 6.04 -9.98 2.30
N ASN A 161 6.52 -10.79 3.25
CA ASN A 161 5.72 -11.25 4.37
C ASN A 161 5.39 -10.09 5.33
N LEU A 162 6.35 -9.22 5.65
CA LEU A 162 6.09 -8.02 6.46
C LEU A 162 5.03 -7.13 5.79
N PHE A 163 5.15 -6.89 4.49
CA PHE A 163 4.16 -6.14 3.73
C PHE A 163 2.78 -6.81 3.81
N MET A 164 2.69 -8.12 3.60
CA MET A 164 1.40 -8.84 3.66
C MET A 164 0.78 -8.87 5.06
N ALA A 165 1.59 -8.88 6.13
CA ALA A 165 1.09 -8.71 7.49
C ALA A 165 0.47 -7.32 7.66
N VAL A 166 1.18 -6.25 7.27
CA VAL A 166 0.66 -4.87 7.37
C VAL A 166 -0.56 -4.67 6.46
N LEU A 167 -0.53 -5.22 5.25
CA LEU A 167 -1.68 -5.22 4.33
C LEU A 167 -2.87 -5.94 4.94
N GLY A 168 -2.67 -7.06 5.64
CA GLY A 168 -3.74 -7.77 6.35
C GLY A 168 -4.43 -6.90 7.39
N MET A 169 -3.65 -6.13 8.17
CA MET A 169 -4.20 -5.14 9.12
C MET A 169 -4.95 -4.02 8.41
N ALA A 170 -4.35 -3.47 7.35
CA ALA A 170 -4.96 -2.42 6.55
C ALA A 170 -6.27 -2.88 5.91
N LYS A 171 -6.30 -4.11 5.40
CA LYS A 171 -7.48 -4.76 4.83
C LYS A 171 -8.60 -4.88 5.85
N MET A 172 -8.31 -5.35 7.07
CA MET A 172 -9.31 -5.37 8.13
C MET A 172 -9.86 -3.97 8.42
N GLY A 173 -8.99 -2.99 8.63
CA GLY A 173 -9.40 -1.62 8.94
C GLY A 173 -10.20 -0.96 7.82
N SER A 174 -9.77 -1.12 6.57
CA SER A 174 -10.36 -0.49 5.39
C SER A 174 -11.76 -1.03 5.07
N TYR A 175 -11.94 -2.36 5.11
CA TYR A 175 -13.27 -2.98 4.93
C TYR A 175 -14.23 -2.65 6.08
N LEU A 176 -13.75 -2.64 7.33
CA LEU A 176 -14.58 -2.29 8.47
C LEU A 176 -14.93 -0.81 8.48
N ARG A 177 -14.00 0.08 8.13
CA ARG A 177 -14.26 1.52 8.03
C ARG A 177 -15.34 1.78 6.98
N ASP A 178 -15.25 1.14 5.82
CA ASP A 178 -16.24 1.34 4.75
C ASP A 178 -17.65 0.83 5.13
N ALA A 179 -17.74 -0.27 5.89
CA ALA A 179 -19.03 -0.86 6.28
C ALA A 179 -19.62 -0.30 7.59
N ALA A 180 -18.78 0.05 8.56
CA ALA A 180 -19.19 0.34 9.93
C ALA A 180 -18.99 1.79 10.36
N ASP A 181 -18.08 2.53 9.73
CA ASP A 181 -17.76 3.93 10.06
C ASP A 181 -17.99 4.82 8.83
N VAL A 182 -19.26 4.91 8.42
CA VAL A 182 -19.67 5.63 7.21
C VAL A 182 -19.48 7.14 7.40
N ASN A 183 -19.65 7.61 8.64
CA ASN A 183 -19.46 9.02 9.00
C ASN A 183 -17.96 9.42 9.16
N GLN A 184 -17.05 8.44 9.20
CA GLN A 184 -15.60 8.59 9.29
C GLN A 184 -15.11 9.25 10.60
N ASP A 185 -15.77 8.96 11.72
CA ASP A 185 -15.43 9.45 13.06
C ASP A 185 -14.52 8.50 13.86
N GLY A 186 -14.20 7.33 13.31
CA GLY A 186 -13.36 6.31 13.94
C GLY A 186 -14.14 5.36 14.86
N ASN A 187 -15.46 5.43 14.91
CA ASN A 187 -16.30 4.51 15.68
C ASN A 187 -17.29 3.82 14.77
N ALA A 188 -17.76 2.65 15.19
CA ALA A 188 -18.87 2.02 14.50
C ALA A 188 -20.12 2.89 14.68
N ASP A 189 -20.78 3.21 13.58
CA ASP A 189 -22.04 3.95 13.54
C ASP A 189 -23.10 3.24 14.38
N ALA A 190 -23.95 4.01 15.06
CA ALA A 190 -24.97 3.45 15.95
C ALA A 190 -25.96 2.48 15.27
N ALA A 191 -26.10 2.58 13.94
CA ALA A 191 -26.95 1.69 13.14
C ALA A 191 -26.22 0.44 12.62
N TYR A 192 -24.89 0.37 12.79
CA TYR A 192 -24.11 -0.79 12.37
C TYR A 192 -24.37 -1.97 13.30
N SER A 193 -24.51 -3.17 12.72
CA SER A 193 -24.45 -4.43 13.45
C SER A 193 -23.72 -5.48 12.65
N SER A 194 -22.68 -6.09 13.23
CA SER A 194 -21.97 -7.20 12.57
C SER A 194 -22.86 -8.42 12.36
N CYS A 195 -24.01 -8.51 13.03
CA CYS A 195 -24.98 -9.58 12.88
C CYS A 195 -25.99 -9.34 11.75
N SER A 196 -25.99 -8.15 11.15
CA SER A 196 -26.85 -7.80 10.04
C SER A 196 -26.11 -7.89 8.71
N SER A 197 -26.67 -8.64 7.75
CA SER A 197 -26.16 -8.66 6.37
C SER A 197 -26.37 -7.33 5.64
N ALA A 198 -27.27 -6.48 6.14
CA ALA A 198 -27.48 -5.13 5.62
C ALA A 198 -26.37 -4.15 6.04
N SER A 199 -25.71 -4.39 7.18
CA SER A 199 -24.59 -3.56 7.66
C SER A 199 -23.26 -4.05 7.12
N ILE A 200 -23.05 -5.37 7.04
CA ILE A 200 -21.83 -5.96 6.46
C ILE A 200 -22.14 -7.24 5.69
N THR A 201 -21.75 -7.25 4.42
CA THR A 201 -21.99 -8.36 3.51
C THR A 201 -21.06 -9.54 3.81
N THR A 202 -21.44 -10.74 3.40
CA THR A 202 -20.59 -11.93 3.52
C THR A 202 -19.24 -11.76 2.83
N ASP A 203 -19.19 -11.07 1.69
CA ASP A 203 -17.94 -10.82 0.98
C ASP A 203 -17.02 -9.88 1.77
N TYR A 204 -17.56 -8.87 2.45
CA TYR A 204 -16.76 -8.02 3.34
C TYR A 204 -16.19 -8.83 4.51
N LEU A 205 -17.01 -9.70 5.12
CA LEU A 205 -16.57 -10.56 6.22
C LEU A 205 -15.44 -11.52 5.80
N ARG A 206 -15.51 -12.08 4.60
CA ARG A 206 -14.44 -12.89 4.01
C ARG A 206 -13.14 -12.11 3.87
N GLN A 207 -13.23 -10.86 3.43
CA GLN A 207 -12.06 -10.00 3.25
C GLN A 207 -11.44 -9.63 4.61
N VAL A 208 -12.26 -9.33 5.62
CA VAL A 208 -11.81 -9.07 7.00
C VAL A 208 -11.10 -10.30 7.59
N MET A 209 -11.71 -11.49 7.51
CA MET A 209 -11.07 -12.72 8.02
C MET A 209 -9.82 -13.10 7.26
N SER A 210 -9.82 -12.93 5.93
CA SER A 210 -8.62 -13.15 5.13
C SER A 210 -7.49 -12.21 5.55
N GLY A 211 -7.79 -10.95 5.89
CA GLY A 211 -6.83 -10.01 6.44
C GLY A 211 -6.24 -10.48 7.77
N MET A 212 -7.06 -11.01 8.68
CA MET A 212 -6.57 -11.62 9.93
C MET A 212 -5.64 -12.80 9.66
N GLY A 213 -6.01 -13.73 8.77
CA GLY A 213 -5.14 -14.85 8.43
C GLY A 213 -3.84 -14.42 7.77
N LEU A 214 -3.86 -13.37 6.95
CA LEU A 214 -2.63 -12.78 6.42
C LEU A 214 -1.74 -12.24 7.54
N VAL A 215 -2.28 -11.53 8.53
CA VAL A 215 -1.48 -11.08 9.69
C VAL A 215 -0.82 -12.27 10.37
N LEU A 216 -1.60 -13.30 10.70
CA LEU A 216 -1.13 -14.44 11.49
C LEU A 216 -0.10 -15.30 10.74
N ASP A 217 -0.37 -15.64 9.48
CA ASP A 217 0.52 -16.47 8.65
C ASP A 217 1.85 -15.76 8.37
N ASN A 218 1.78 -14.47 8.02
CA ASN A 218 2.97 -13.71 7.65
C ASN A 218 3.80 -13.28 8.85
N LEU A 219 3.19 -12.90 9.98
CA LEU A 219 3.93 -12.62 11.21
C LEU A 219 4.61 -13.87 11.76
N ALA A 220 3.97 -15.05 11.68
CA ALA A 220 4.61 -16.30 12.03
C ALA A 220 5.86 -16.57 11.18
N ALA A 221 5.79 -16.31 9.86
CA ALA A 221 6.91 -16.50 8.94
C ALA A 221 8.10 -15.55 9.20
N ILE A 222 7.85 -14.33 9.69
CA ILE A 222 8.92 -13.35 9.99
C ILE A 222 9.24 -13.24 11.49
N SER A 223 8.60 -14.05 12.32
CA SER A 223 8.70 -13.97 13.78
C SER A 223 10.13 -14.04 14.27
N ALA A 224 10.95 -14.93 13.69
CA ALA A 224 12.37 -15.05 14.01
C ALA A 224 13.21 -13.78 13.71
N VAL A 225 12.74 -12.94 12.79
CA VAL A 225 13.38 -11.66 12.43
C VAL A 225 12.93 -10.53 13.36
N LEU A 226 11.67 -10.55 13.79
CA LEU A 226 11.09 -9.56 14.70
C LEU A 226 11.43 -9.83 16.18
N SER A 227 11.63 -11.10 16.55
CA SER A 227 11.80 -11.51 17.94
C SER A 227 13.25 -11.34 18.39
N GLY A 228 13.59 -10.14 18.86
CA GLY A 228 14.54 -10.01 19.97
C GLY A 228 13.92 -10.46 21.31
N ASN A 229 12.59 -10.66 21.36
CA ASN A 229 11.84 -11.08 22.55
C ASN A 229 10.58 -11.87 22.13
N SER A 230 10.30 -12.99 22.81
CA SER A 230 9.31 -14.01 22.42
C SER A 230 7.84 -13.70 22.77
N SER A 231 7.57 -12.56 23.42
CA SER A 231 6.23 -12.21 23.91
C SER A 231 5.19 -11.92 22.81
N ALA A 232 5.60 -11.29 21.70
CA ALA A 232 4.69 -10.96 20.60
C ALA A 232 4.13 -12.19 19.87
N LEU A 233 4.87 -13.32 19.91
CA LEU A 233 4.40 -14.60 19.39
C LEU A 233 3.30 -15.22 20.25
N THR A 234 3.38 -15.03 21.57
CA THR A 234 2.39 -15.56 22.52
C THR A 234 1.03 -14.88 22.34
N ASP A 235 1.02 -13.57 22.09
CA ASP A 235 -0.21 -12.82 21.83
C ASP A 235 -0.86 -13.22 20.49
N LEU A 236 -0.04 -13.54 19.48
CA LEU A 236 -0.49 -14.03 18.18
C LEU A 236 -1.17 -15.42 18.31
N GLU A 237 -0.61 -16.30 19.13
CA GLU A 237 -1.19 -17.62 19.42
C GLU A 237 -2.47 -17.52 20.27
N ALA A 238 -2.57 -16.53 21.15
CA ALA A 238 -3.80 -16.25 21.91
C ALA A 238 -4.95 -15.84 20.99
N ILE A 239 -4.70 -15.01 19.97
CA ILE A 239 -5.71 -14.64 18.95
C ILE A 239 -6.15 -15.88 18.17
N LYS A 240 -5.21 -16.72 17.71
CA LYS A 240 -5.55 -17.99 17.02
C LYS A 240 -6.45 -18.89 17.87
N ALA A 241 -6.24 -18.94 19.17
CA ALA A 241 -7.05 -19.76 20.07
C ALA A 241 -8.53 -19.31 20.14
N VAL A 242 -8.82 -18.01 19.92
CA VAL A 242 -10.18 -17.46 20.00
C VAL A 242 -11.03 -17.84 18.78
N CYS A 243 -10.46 -17.82 17.59
CA CYS A 243 -11.16 -18.02 16.32
C CYS A 243 -10.86 -19.37 15.65
N GLY A 244 -9.93 -20.17 16.19
CA GLY A 244 -9.57 -21.49 15.67
C GLY A 244 -9.14 -21.46 14.20
N ALA A 245 -9.60 -22.44 13.42
CA ALA A 245 -9.26 -22.56 12.01
C ALA A 245 -9.71 -21.36 11.14
N ALA A 246 -10.72 -20.61 11.57
CA ALA A 246 -11.22 -19.46 10.83
C ALA A 246 -10.17 -18.33 10.73
N CYS A 247 -9.27 -18.23 11.70
CA CYS A 247 -8.18 -17.26 11.68
C CYS A 247 -6.99 -17.67 10.82
N SER A 248 -6.96 -18.88 10.27
CA SER A 248 -5.92 -19.30 9.33
C SER A 248 -6.31 -19.10 7.87
N ILE A 249 -7.48 -18.52 7.61
CA ILE A 249 -7.96 -18.25 6.26
C ILE A 249 -7.20 -17.06 5.68
N THR A 250 -6.44 -17.27 4.62
CA THR A 250 -5.74 -16.21 3.86
C THR A 250 -6.41 -15.92 2.52
N ASP A 251 -7.13 -16.89 1.95
CA ASP A 251 -7.96 -16.73 0.75
C ASP A 251 -9.41 -16.38 1.14
N PRO A 252 -9.93 -15.19 0.76
CA PRO A 252 -11.32 -14.82 1.04
C PRO A 252 -12.35 -15.78 0.41
N ASN A 253 -11.98 -16.56 -0.60
CA ASN A 253 -12.88 -17.51 -1.26
C ASN A 253 -12.83 -18.93 -0.64
N SER A 254 -12.13 -19.10 0.48
CA SER A 254 -12.00 -20.40 1.13
C SER A 254 -13.36 -20.99 1.52
N SER A 255 -13.58 -22.27 1.21
CA SER A 255 -14.77 -23.02 1.63
C SER A 255 -14.82 -23.26 3.14
N SER A 256 -13.70 -23.07 3.84
CA SER A 256 -13.60 -23.16 5.30
C SER A 256 -14.09 -21.89 6.01
N PHE A 257 -14.51 -20.86 5.26
CA PHE A 257 -15.03 -19.63 5.83
C PHE A 257 -16.34 -19.88 6.60
N ASP A 258 -16.33 -19.52 7.88
CA ASP A 258 -17.51 -19.53 8.75
C ASP A 258 -17.97 -18.09 9.02
N GLU A 259 -19.06 -17.71 8.36
CA GLU A 259 -19.68 -16.40 8.53
C GLU A 259 -20.12 -16.16 9.99
N THR A 260 -20.64 -17.19 10.65
CA THR A 260 -21.17 -17.08 12.01
C THR A 260 -20.07 -16.77 13.01
N VAL A 261 -18.92 -17.44 12.90
CA VAL A 261 -17.74 -17.17 13.74
C VAL A 261 -17.22 -15.76 13.50
N THR A 262 -17.17 -15.32 12.24
CA THR A 262 -16.68 -13.97 11.89
C THR A 262 -17.56 -12.88 12.50
N ARG A 263 -18.89 -12.99 12.34
CA ARG A 263 -19.83 -12.01 12.89
C ARG A 263 -19.74 -11.96 14.43
N LYS A 264 -19.64 -13.11 15.09
CA LYS A 264 -19.43 -13.19 16.55
C LYS A 264 -18.14 -12.51 16.99
N LEU A 265 -17.06 -12.70 16.25
CA LEU A 265 -15.76 -12.09 16.54
C LEU A 265 -15.85 -10.55 16.46
N LEU A 266 -16.46 -10.03 15.39
CA LEU A 266 -16.67 -8.59 15.20
C LEU A 266 -17.62 -7.94 16.20
N ARG A 267 -18.53 -8.71 16.80
CA ARG A 267 -19.40 -8.24 17.89
C ARG A 267 -18.73 -8.28 19.26
N SER A 268 -17.68 -9.07 19.45
CA SER A 268 -17.08 -9.30 20.77
C SER A 268 -16.45 -8.02 21.35
N SER A 269 -16.55 -7.83 22.67
CA SER A 269 -15.91 -6.69 23.36
C SER A 269 -14.39 -6.72 23.29
N ASP A 270 -13.81 -7.93 23.22
CA ASP A 270 -12.37 -8.11 23.33
C ASP A 270 -11.66 -7.92 21.99
N ASN A 271 -12.35 -8.26 20.89
CA ASN A 271 -11.75 -8.25 19.56
C ASN A 271 -12.46 -7.30 18.58
N GLY A 272 -13.77 -7.19 18.69
CA GLY A 272 -14.67 -6.60 17.69
C GLY A 272 -14.70 -5.09 17.62
N ILE A 273 -15.74 -4.55 16.98
CA ILE A 273 -15.94 -3.10 16.78
C ILE A 273 -17.20 -2.56 17.43
N GLU A 274 -18.05 -3.45 17.95
CA GLU A 274 -19.29 -3.06 18.61
C GLU A 274 -19.07 -2.87 20.12
N PRO A 275 -19.59 -1.78 20.70
CA PRO A 275 -19.52 -1.54 22.13
C PRO A 275 -20.57 -2.38 22.87
N THR A 276 -20.43 -3.71 22.91
CA THR A 276 -21.35 -4.53 23.69
C THR A 276 -20.81 -4.82 25.08
N SER A 277 -21.29 -4.06 26.08
CA SER A 277 -21.40 -4.57 27.43
C SER A 277 -22.49 -5.66 27.44
N GLY A 278 -22.10 -6.94 27.57
CA GLY A 278 -23.04 -8.03 27.86
C GLY A 278 -23.30 -9.08 26.78
N CYS A 279 -22.67 -9.00 25.60
CA CYS A 279 -22.68 -10.11 24.63
C CYS A 279 -21.44 -11.00 24.84
N THR A 280 -21.59 -12.09 25.59
CA THR A 280 -20.60 -13.17 25.55
C THR A 280 -20.63 -13.87 24.19
N LEU A 281 -19.52 -14.48 23.77
CA LEU A 281 -19.18 -15.10 22.47
C LEU A 281 -20.22 -16.02 21.77
N ILE A 282 -21.44 -16.16 22.29
CA ILE A 282 -22.26 -17.35 22.05
C ILE A 282 -23.35 -17.12 21.00
N THR A 283 -23.88 -15.90 20.79
CA THR A 283 -24.88 -15.67 19.73
C THR A 283 -24.82 -14.25 19.18
N CYS A 284 -25.02 -14.10 17.86
CA CYS A 284 -25.62 -12.90 17.30
C CYS A 284 -27.02 -12.79 17.92
N CYS A 285 -27.10 -12.26 19.14
CA CYS A 285 -28.36 -12.18 19.86
C CYS A 285 -29.36 -11.37 19.01
N PRO A 286 -30.62 -11.85 18.94
CA PRO A 286 -31.71 -11.07 18.34
C PRO A 286 -31.86 -9.71 19.00
#